data_AF-A0A1F6UPB5-F1
#
_entry.id   AF-A0A1F6UPB5-F1
#
_cell.length_a   1.000
_cell.length_b   1.000
_cell.length_c   1.000
_cell.angle_alpha   90.00
_cell.angle_beta   90.00
_cell.angle_gamma   90.00
#
_symmetry.space_group_name_H-M   'P 1'
#
loop_
_entity.id
_entity.type
_entity.pdbx_description
1 polymer ?
#
loop_
_entity_poly.entity_id
_entity_poly.type
_entity_poly.pdbx_seq_one_letter_code
_entity_poly.pdbx_strand_id
1 'polypeptide(L)'
;MAPGASLYLAKVSTETQLSQAKNDMVAAGVKVINHSAVWFGAAFYDGTGAICATADGATQAGTQWVNAMGNHRGKHYLAIFTDGNADLRHEFTAGQNYNTITLAAGSPISLILNWEAYPKTTVDYDMYLYNGNPDAGGTLVASSTNKQSGKGTAWYYLPIETINYTPATSGTYYIEVYKVAASTTHLRFTLFSTGPDLGIKTTSSSLLQPADCSGVLSVGATDLNDAPEYFSSEGPTTDNRSKPEIAAPNRVQTSLTSSFAGTSGSSPHAAGAVALLMAQNPGYSLTQIRSLLTTTAEDVDTMGFDYRTGAGRISLDADGDGFNHESDNCPLNVNPDQLDTDGDGLGNACDLDDDNDGLSDLFEIAIGSNPLLKDTDGDGLSDYYEVAYDGNPALYTPGRDLNPISKNTDNDGLWDGIDPIPLTYNYNDGDLAPRNAPNGVVDAADYVVAQQIVLGKIQPTAQDLARGDLYPPGAPDGVIDLPDMLLLLNRVR
;
A
#
# COMPACT_ATOMS: atom_id res chain seq x y z
N MET A 1 3.03 -6.26 -4.40
CA MET A 1 3.89 -5.12 -4.02
C MET A 1 4.49 -4.55 -5.29
N ALA A 2 5.75 -4.71 -5.70
CA ALA A 2 6.27 -4.00 -6.88
C ALA A 2 6.49 -4.89 -8.13
N PRO A 3 5.47 -5.22 -8.94
CA PRO A 3 5.63 -6.12 -10.10
C PRO A 3 6.52 -5.55 -11.22
N GLY A 4 6.60 -4.21 -11.34
CA GLY A 4 7.45 -3.54 -12.33
C GLY A 4 8.92 -3.40 -11.92
N ALA A 5 9.31 -3.83 -10.72
CA ALA A 5 10.67 -3.68 -10.23
C ALA A 5 11.65 -4.66 -10.91
N SER A 6 12.83 -4.15 -11.29
CA SER A 6 13.94 -5.00 -11.72
C SER A 6 14.60 -5.69 -10.54
N LEU A 7 14.87 -7.00 -10.66
CA LEU A 7 15.45 -7.80 -9.58
C LEU A 7 16.95 -8.05 -9.79
N TYR A 8 17.73 -7.82 -8.74
CA TYR A 8 19.14 -8.20 -8.65
C TYR A 8 19.28 -9.23 -7.53
N LEU A 9 19.92 -10.36 -7.83
CA LEU A 9 20.07 -11.47 -6.88
C LEU A 9 21.54 -11.67 -6.53
N ALA A 10 21.83 -11.71 -5.24
CA ALA A 10 23.15 -12.06 -4.72
C ALA A 10 23.06 -13.24 -3.76
N LYS A 11 23.98 -14.19 -3.90
CA LYS A 11 24.15 -15.29 -2.95
C LYS A 11 25.26 -14.92 -1.98
N VAL A 12 24.92 -14.88 -0.70
CA VAL A 12 25.84 -14.48 0.38
C VAL A 12 25.87 -15.56 1.44
N SER A 13 27.06 -15.86 1.97
CA SER A 13 27.24 -16.79 3.09
C SER A 13 28.33 -16.35 4.08
N THR A 14 29.03 -15.25 3.79
CA THR A 14 30.09 -14.69 4.64
C THR A 14 29.96 -13.17 4.70
N GLU A 15 30.49 -12.56 5.75
CA GLU A 15 30.53 -11.11 5.91
C GLU A 15 31.18 -10.41 4.71
N THR A 16 32.29 -10.95 4.19
CA THR A 16 32.97 -10.41 3.01
C THR A 16 32.10 -10.49 1.76
N GLN A 17 31.38 -11.60 1.55
CA GLN A 17 30.43 -11.72 0.44
C GLN A 17 29.25 -10.75 0.60
N LEU A 18 28.78 -10.49 1.82
CA LEU A 18 27.71 -9.51 2.07
C LEU A 18 28.17 -8.11 1.68
N SER A 19 29.38 -7.74 2.11
CA SER A 19 29.99 -6.45 1.79
C SER A 19 30.20 -6.27 0.28
N GLN A 20 30.70 -7.30 -0.40
CA GLN A 20 30.87 -7.28 -1.86
C GLN A 20 29.54 -7.18 -2.59
N ALA A 21 28.56 -8.01 -2.23
CA ALA A 21 27.23 -7.98 -2.84
C ALA A 21 26.56 -6.62 -2.68
N LYS A 22 26.67 -6.01 -1.49
CA LYS A 22 26.20 -4.65 -1.24
C LYS A 22 26.87 -3.65 -2.18
N ASN A 23 28.19 -3.70 -2.32
CA ASN A 23 28.92 -2.78 -3.21
C ASN A 23 28.49 -2.95 -4.67
N ASP A 24 28.33 -4.18 -5.13
CA ASP A 24 27.89 -4.48 -6.50
C ASP A 24 26.46 -3.98 -6.76
N MET A 25 25.54 -4.18 -5.80
CA MET A 25 24.17 -3.68 -5.87
C MET A 25 24.11 -2.15 -5.91
N VAL A 26 24.86 -1.47 -5.04
CA VAL A 26 24.95 -0.01 -5.05
C VAL A 26 25.53 0.50 -6.38
N ALA A 27 26.59 -0.13 -6.88
CA ALA A 27 27.20 0.24 -8.16
C ALA A 27 26.25 0.01 -9.36
N ALA A 28 25.37 -1.00 -9.27
CA ALA A 28 24.33 -1.26 -10.26
C ALA A 28 23.12 -0.31 -10.15
N GLY A 29 23.10 0.61 -9.18
CA GLY A 29 22.01 1.57 -8.99
C GLY A 29 20.78 0.99 -8.29
N VAL A 30 20.92 -0.14 -7.58
CA VAL A 30 19.83 -0.73 -6.79
C VAL A 30 19.35 0.26 -5.73
N LYS A 31 18.04 0.50 -5.68
CA LYS A 31 17.41 1.46 -4.75
C LYS A 31 16.97 0.84 -3.44
N VAL A 32 16.61 -0.44 -3.45
CA VAL A 32 16.16 -1.18 -2.26
C VAL A 32 16.88 -2.52 -2.21
N ILE A 33 17.53 -2.83 -1.09
CA ILE A 33 18.12 -4.14 -0.80
C ILE A 33 17.24 -4.82 0.24
N ASN A 34 16.60 -5.93 -0.13
CA ASN A 34 15.96 -6.82 0.83
C ASN A 34 16.93 -7.90 1.29
N HIS A 35 17.09 -8.06 2.60
CA HIS A 35 17.86 -9.15 3.20
C HIS A 35 16.99 -9.91 4.21
N SER A 36 16.42 -11.02 3.75
CA SER A 36 15.53 -11.89 4.55
C SER A 36 16.30 -12.91 5.40
N ALA A 37 17.42 -12.51 5.99
CA ALA A 37 18.29 -13.35 6.81
C ALA A 37 18.85 -12.58 8.01
N VAL A 38 19.41 -13.32 8.97
CA VAL A 38 19.95 -12.79 10.22
C VAL A 38 21.32 -13.38 10.54
N TRP A 39 22.12 -12.62 11.29
CA TRP A 39 23.45 -12.98 11.76
C TRP A 39 23.46 -13.08 13.29
N PHE A 40 23.84 -14.26 13.79
CA PHE A 40 24.05 -14.48 15.22
C PHE A 40 25.45 -14.05 15.62
N GLY A 41 25.57 -13.40 16.78
CA GLY A 41 26.85 -13.10 17.42
C GLY A 41 27.84 -12.32 16.53
N ALA A 42 27.34 -11.49 15.61
CA ALA A 42 28.16 -10.56 14.84
C ALA A 42 28.45 -9.27 15.61
N ALA A 43 27.59 -8.94 16.57
CA ALA A 43 27.77 -7.92 17.60
C ALA A 43 26.94 -8.30 18.84
N PHE A 44 26.78 -7.36 19.77
CA PHE A 44 25.81 -7.50 20.85
C PHE A 44 24.45 -6.89 20.51
N TYR A 45 24.14 -6.70 19.22
CA TYR A 45 22.85 -6.20 18.70
C TYR A 45 22.54 -4.74 19.12
N ASP A 46 23.60 -3.95 19.21
CA ASP A 46 23.63 -2.53 19.59
C ASP A 46 23.82 -1.61 18.36
N GLY A 47 23.62 -2.13 17.15
CA GLY A 47 23.80 -1.38 15.90
C GLY A 47 25.27 -1.20 15.47
N THR A 48 26.21 -1.88 16.13
CA THR A 48 27.64 -1.80 15.79
C THR A 48 28.13 -3.03 15.02
N GLY A 49 29.42 -3.08 14.68
CA GLY A 49 30.02 -4.23 14.01
C GLY A 49 29.90 -4.20 12.49
N ALA A 50 30.56 -5.15 11.83
CA ALA A 50 30.80 -5.11 10.40
C ALA A 50 29.55 -5.39 9.55
N ILE A 51 28.61 -6.17 10.08
CA ILE A 51 27.31 -6.41 9.45
C ILE A 51 26.50 -5.10 9.40
N CYS A 52 26.44 -4.34 10.50
CA CYS A 52 25.82 -3.01 10.48
C CYS A 52 26.58 -2.00 9.63
N ALA A 53 27.92 -1.98 9.68
CA ALA A 53 28.70 -1.12 8.80
C ALA A 53 28.41 -1.38 7.30
N THR A 54 28.16 -2.64 6.93
CA THR A 54 27.77 -3.02 5.57
C THR A 54 26.37 -2.53 5.22
N ALA A 55 25.39 -2.79 6.07
CA ALA A 55 23.99 -2.42 5.82
C ALA A 55 23.78 -0.89 5.86
N ASP A 56 24.30 -0.21 6.88
CA ASP A 56 24.23 1.25 7.00
C ASP A 56 25.01 1.95 5.89
N GLY A 57 26.09 1.32 5.39
CA GLY A 57 26.82 1.80 4.22
C GLY A 57 26.02 1.77 2.92
N ALA A 58 24.98 0.92 2.81
CA ALA A 58 24.04 0.97 1.68
C ALA A 58 23.10 2.19 1.82
N THR A 59 22.55 2.39 3.01
CA THR A 59 21.65 3.53 3.32
C THR A 59 22.37 4.87 3.10
N GLN A 60 23.64 4.98 3.51
CA GLN A 60 24.47 6.16 3.26
C GLN A 60 24.72 6.42 1.77
N ALA A 61 24.70 5.38 0.93
CA ALA A 61 24.82 5.48 -0.52
C ALA A 61 23.47 5.76 -1.23
N GLY A 62 22.38 5.96 -0.48
CA GLY A 62 21.05 6.22 -1.03
C GLY A 62 20.26 4.95 -1.41
N THR A 63 20.69 3.79 -0.92
CA THR A 63 19.98 2.51 -1.12
C THR A 63 19.34 2.07 0.20
N GLN A 64 18.01 1.95 0.26
CA GLN A 64 17.33 1.51 1.48
C GLN A 64 17.56 0.03 1.72
N TRP A 65 18.15 -0.32 2.88
CA TRP A 65 18.23 -1.70 3.34
C TRP A 65 16.97 -2.06 4.14
N VAL A 66 16.30 -3.15 3.76
CA VAL A 66 15.11 -3.68 4.44
C VAL A 66 15.44 -5.07 4.97
N ASN A 67 15.21 -5.31 6.26
CA ASN A 67 15.59 -6.56 6.90
C ASN A 67 14.48 -7.17 7.76
N ALA A 68 14.39 -8.49 7.72
CA ALA A 68 13.58 -9.27 8.64
C ALA A 68 14.10 -9.12 10.09
N MET A 69 13.20 -9.01 11.07
CA MET A 69 13.57 -8.94 12.49
C MET A 69 14.16 -10.25 13.04
N GLY A 70 13.84 -11.38 12.42
CA GLY A 70 14.14 -12.71 12.94
C GLY A 70 12.91 -13.37 13.58
N ASN A 71 13.03 -14.68 13.84
CA ASN A 71 11.93 -15.53 14.33
C ASN A 71 12.26 -16.13 15.71
N HIS A 72 12.81 -15.32 16.62
CA HIS A 72 13.47 -15.80 17.85
C HIS A 72 12.84 -15.30 19.15
N ARG A 73 11.62 -14.73 19.10
CA ARG A 73 10.94 -14.20 20.29
C ARG A 73 10.89 -15.18 21.46
N GLY A 74 10.51 -16.42 21.18
CA GLY A 74 10.44 -17.51 22.17
C GLY A 74 11.77 -18.24 22.42
N LYS A 75 12.79 -17.94 21.61
CA LYS A 75 14.06 -18.68 21.50
C LYS A 75 15.26 -17.88 21.99
N HIS A 76 14.99 -16.86 22.79
CA HIS A 76 15.95 -15.86 23.24
C HIS A 76 15.90 -15.69 24.76
N TYR A 77 17.05 -15.48 25.37
CA TYR A 77 17.22 -15.13 26.77
C TYR A 77 18.31 -14.06 26.89
N LEU A 78 18.03 -12.96 27.58
CA LEU A 78 18.94 -11.84 27.84
C LEU A 78 18.97 -11.58 29.34
N ALA A 79 20.16 -11.63 29.93
CA ALA A 79 20.36 -11.28 31.33
C ALA A 79 21.78 -10.81 31.59
N ILE A 80 22.00 -10.23 32.76
CA ILE A 80 23.34 -10.07 33.33
C ILE A 80 23.72 -11.40 33.97
N PHE A 81 24.97 -11.83 33.80
CA PHE A 81 25.47 -12.99 34.52
C PHE A 81 25.30 -12.80 36.04
N THR A 82 24.50 -13.66 36.65
CA THR A 82 24.27 -13.72 38.10
C THR A 82 24.78 -15.04 38.66
N ASP A 83 25.52 -14.96 39.76
CA ASP A 83 26.07 -16.09 40.51
C ASP A 83 26.00 -15.73 41.99
N GLY A 84 24.86 -16.06 42.61
CA GLY A 84 24.57 -15.67 44.00
C GLY A 84 25.24 -16.57 45.04
N ASN A 85 25.65 -17.77 44.64
CA ASN A 85 26.20 -18.80 45.51
C ASN A 85 27.74 -18.96 45.34
N ALA A 86 28.34 -18.23 44.40
CA ALA A 86 29.76 -18.20 44.06
C ALA A 86 30.31 -19.54 43.52
N ASP A 87 29.47 -20.32 42.82
CA ASP A 87 29.85 -21.58 42.18
C ASP A 87 30.27 -21.43 40.70
N LEU A 88 30.30 -20.19 40.20
CA LEU A 88 30.64 -19.81 38.82
C LEU A 88 29.62 -20.24 37.76
N ARG A 89 28.42 -20.68 38.16
CA ARG A 89 27.31 -20.99 37.25
C ARG A 89 26.32 -19.84 37.22
N HIS A 90 25.76 -19.62 36.04
CA HIS A 90 24.72 -18.63 35.89
C HIS A 90 23.39 -19.12 36.47
N GLU A 91 22.87 -18.36 37.43
CA GLU A 91 21.54 -18.53 38.00
C GLU A 91 20.48 -17.92 37.06
N PHE A 92 19.81 -18.73 36.25
CA PHE A 92 18.75 -18.29 35.31
C PHE A 92 17.49 -17.80 36.04
N THR A 93 17.22 -18.42 37.19
CA THR A 93 16.33 -17.93 38.26
C THR A 93 17.01 -18.18 39.60
N ALA A 94 16.53 -17.59 40.68
CA ALA A 94 17.17 -17.71 41.99
C ALA A 94 17.26 -19.18 42.45
N GLY A 95 18.48 -19.73 42.52
CA GLY A 95 18.76 -21.11 42.93
C GLY A 95 18.64 -22.15 41.80
N GLN A 96 18.53 -21.72 40.54
CA GLN A 96 18.46 -22.58 39.37
C GLN A 96 19.56 -22.21 38.36
N ASN A 97 20.59 -23.04 38.31
CA ASN A 97 21.79 -22.85 37.48
C ASN A 97 21.66 -23.34 36.03
N TYR A 98 20.46 -23.69 35.59
CA TYR A 98 20.21 -24.22 34.26
C TYR A 98 18.98 -23.60 33.61
N ASN A 99 19.01 -23.50 32.29
CA ASN A 99 17.83 -23.32 31.44
C ASN A 99 17.41 -24.67 30.85
N THR A 100 16.21 -24.76 30.30
CA THR A 100 15.72 -25.99 29.66
C THR A 100 15.33 -25.76 28.21
N ILE A 101 15.41 -26.81 27.40
CA ILE A 101 14.95 -26.82 26.01
C ILE A 101 14.45 -28.22 25.65
N THR A 102 13.28 -28.31 25.01
CA THR A 102 12.69 -29.60 24.62
C THR A 102 13.08 -29.94 23.20
N LEU A 103 13.93 -30.94 23.02
CA LEU A 103 14.49 -31.31 21.72
C LEU A 103 13.86 -32.59 21.17
N ALA A 104 13.77 -32.68 19.84
CA ALA A 104 13.31 -33.87 19.14
C ALA A 104 14.51 -34.65 18.58
N ALA A 105 14.48 -35.99 18.71
CA ALA A 105 15.51 -36.86 18.18
C ALA A 105 15.72 -36.63 16.67
N GLY A 106 16.99 -36.50 16.25
CA GLY A 106 17.36 -36.29 14.86
C GLY A 106 17.20 -34.86 14.33
N SER A 107 16.58 -33.94 15.09
CA SER A 107 16.42 -32.54 14.68
C SER A 107 17.62 -31.69 15.11
N PRO A 108 18.49 -31.24 14.19
CA PRO A 108 19.67 -30.46 14.55
C PRO A 108 19.28 -29.11 15.14
N ILE A 109 20.05 -28.66 16.13
CA ILE A 109 19.93 -27.34 16.74
C ILE A 109 21.30 -26.67 16.84
N SER A 110 21.26 -25.34 16.96
CA SER A 110 22.37 -24.52 17.40
C SER A 110 21.94 -23.71 18.61
N LEU A 111 22.74 -23.73 19.67
CA LEU A 111 22.66 -22.79 20.79
C LEU A 111 23.80 -21.79 20.64
N ILE A 112 23.48 -20.51 20.75
CA ILE A 112 24.44 -19.42 20.56
C ILE A 112 24.39 -18.52 21.79
N LEU A 113 25.49 -18.46 22.52
CA LEU A 113 25.72 -17.54 23.62
C LEU A 113 26.62 -16.41 23.13
N ASN A 114 26.29 -15.15 23.40
CA ASN A 114 27.20 -14.03 23.18
C ASN A 114 27.02 -12.93 24.23
N TRP A 115 28.05 -12.11 24.47
CA TRP A 115 28.02 -11.12 25.56
C TRP A 115 28.52 -9.73 25.16
N GLU A 116 28.17 -8.73 25.98
CA GLU A 116 28.38 -7.29 25.78
C GLU A 116 29.86 -6.89 25.91
N ALA A 117 30.70 -7.41 25.02
CA ALA A 117 32.13 -7.14 24.96
C ALA A 117 32.70 -7.27 23.54
N TYR A 118 31.88 -7.05 22.52
CA TYR A 118 32.35 -7.10 21.13
C TYR A 118 33.34 -5.95 20.83
N PRO A 119 34.34 -6.18 19.95
CA PRO A 119 34.69 -7.45 19.31
C PRO A 119 35.71 -8.28 20.12
N LYS A 120 36.14 -7.83 21.31
CA LYS A 120 37.22 -8.46 22.08
C LYS A 120 36.90 -8.43 23.57
N THR A 121 37.11 -9.55 24.22
CA THR A 121 36.84 -9.70 25.64
C THR A 121 37.90 -10.54 26.34
N THR A 122 38.11 -10.26 27.63
CA THR A 122 38.85 -11.12 28.55
C THR A 122 37.93 -11.87 29.52
N VAL A 123 36.62 -11.64 29.43
CA VAL A 123 35.60 -12.42 30.12
C VAL A 123 35.33 -13.66 29.27
N ASP A 124 35.45 -14.82 29.90
CA ASP A 124 35.44 -16.14 29.26
C ASP A 124 34.25 -16.90 29.85
N TYR A 125 33.20 -17.06 29.03
CA TYR A 125 32.00 -17.81 29.39
C TYR A 125 31.96 -19.10 28.60
N ASP A 126 31.71 -20.22 29.28
CA ASP A 126 31.57 -21.53 28.67
C ASP A 126 30.11 -21.97 28.68
N MET A 127 29.68 -22.70 27.65
CA MET A 127 28.31 -23.23 27.55
C MET A 127 28.31 -24.75 27.51
N TYR A 128 27.37 -25.36 28.24
CA TYR A 128 27.22 -26.81 28.32
C TYR A 128 25.76 -27.21 28.09
N LEU A 129 25.56 -28.38 27.48
CA LEU A 129 24.27 -28.98 27.21
C LEU A 129 24.23 -30.39 27.79
N TYR A 130 23.23 -30.68 28.62
CA TYR A 130 23.04 -31.95 29.31
C TYR A 130 21.75 -32.63 28.89
N ASN A 131 21.78 -33.97 28.85
CA ASN A 131 20.62 -34.83 28.84
C ASN A 131 20.32 -35.28 30.28
N GLY A 132 19.20 -34.81 30.84
CA GLY A 132 18.89 -34.91 32.27
C GLY A 132 19.43 -33.73 33.08
N ASN A 133 18.86 -33.52 34.27
CA ASN A 133 19.19 -32.38 35.13
C ASN A 133 20.65 -32.47 35.61
N PRO A 134 21.51 -31.47 35.33
CA PRO A 134 22.92 -31.48 35.73
C PRO A 134 23.12 -31.57 37.25
N ASP A 135 22.25 -30.95 38.05
CA ASP A 135 22.29 -31.01 39.52
C ASP A 135 21.88 -32.39 40.08
N ALA A 136 21.29 -33.24 39.24
CA ALA A 136 20.86 -34.61 39.58
C ALA A 136 21.65 -35.69 38.83
N GLY A 137 22.85 -35.37 38.32
CA GLY A 137 23.70 -36.34 37.61
C GLY A 137 23.37 -36.51 36.13
N GLY A 138 22.80 -35.48 35.50
CA GLY A 138 22.58 -35.43 34.05
C GLY A 138 23.86 -35.66 33.25
N THR A 139 23.73 -36.25 32.06
CA THR A 139 24.88 -36.57 31.21
C THR A 139 25.20 -35.39 30.29
N LEU A 140 26.44 -34.90 30.31
CA LEU A 140 26.92 -33.90 29.37
C LEU A 140 26.90 -34.48 27.95
N VAL A 141 26.22 -33.80 27.01
CA VAL A 141 26.10 -34.24 25.61
C VAL A 141 26.80 -33.31 24.61
N ALA A 142 26.98 -32.04 24.95
CA ALA A 142 27.72 -31.10 24.13
C ALA A 142 28.23 -29.92 24.98
N SER A 143 29.29 -29.25 24.53
CA SER A 143 29.83 -28.05 25.17
C SER A 143 30.56 -27.18 24.16
N SER A 144 30.71 -25.90 24.49
CA SER A 144 31.54 -24.94 23.78
C SER A 144 32.33 -24.16 24.82
N THR A 145 33.66 -24.22 24.71
CA THR A 145 34.64 -23.78 25.73
C THR A 145 35.80 -23.02 25.09
N ASN A 146 35.52 -22.23 24.04
CA ASN A 146 36.57 -21.51 23.35
C ASN A 146 37.13 -20.43 24.27
N LYS A 147 38.43 -20.19 24.21
CA LYS A 147 39.08 -19.24 25.13
C LYS A 147 39.00 -17.81 24.61
N GLN A 148 38.29 -16.92 25.32
CA GLN A 148 38.34 -15.48 25.07
C GLN A 148 39.43 -14.78 25.91
N SER A 149 40.63 -14.71 25.32
CA SER A 149 41.83 -14.16 25.96
C SER A 149 42.08 -12.67 25.70
N GLY A 150 41.16 -11.97 25.02
CA GLY A 150 41.31 -10.58 24.58
C GLY A 150 42.27 -10.38 23.39
N LYS A 151 42.80 -11.47 22.82
CA LYS A 151 43.75 -11.44 21.71
C LYS A 151 43.06 -11.76 20.39
N GLY A 152 43.47 -11.09 19.30
CA GLY A 152 42.99 -11.39 17.95
C GLY A 152 41.57 -10.94 17.66
N THR A 153 41.13 -11.20 16.42
CA THR A 153 39.77 -10.95 15.90
C THR A 153 39.25 -12.17 15.14
N ALA A 154 39.89 -13.32 15.31
CA ALA A 154 39.38 -14.57 14.76
C ALA A 154 38.11 -14.98 15.50
N TRP A 155 37.23 -15.74 14.83
CA TRP A 155 35.89 -16.08 15.33
C TRP A 155 35.88 -16.72 16.73
N TYR A 156 36.93 -17.49 17.09
CA TYR A 156 37.05 -18.15 18.39
C TYR A 156 37.56 -17.25 19.53
N TYR A 157 37.93 -16.00 19.22
CA TYR A 157 38.27 -14.96 20.19
C TYR A 157 37.15 -13.95 20.40
N LEU A 158 36.08 -14.03 19.60
CA LEU A 158 34.91 -13.19 19.78
C LEU A 158 34.16 -13.58 21.06
N PRO A 159 33.34 -12.67 21.62
CA PRO A 159 32.52 -12.93 22.81
C PRO A 159 31.33 -13.82 22.44
N ILE A 160 31.60 -15.07 22.06
CA ILE A 160 30.62 -16.01 21.55
C ILE A 160 30.98 -17.45 21.89
N GLU A 161 29.99 -18.25 22.27
CA GLU A 161 30.05 -19.71 22.32
C GLU A 161 28.92 -20.31 21.47
N THR A 162 29.23 -21.36 20.71
CA THR A 162 28.23 -22.04 19.84
C THR A 162 28.27 -23.54 20.05
N ILE A 163 27.14 -24.10 20.48
CA ILE A 163 26.93 -25.54 20.48
C ILE A 163 26.09 -25.90 19.25
N ASN A 164 26.60 -26.78 18.39
CA ASN A 164 25.80 -27.45 17.36
C ASN A 164 25.57 -28.89 17.81
N TYR A 165 24.31 -29.33 17.85
CA TYR A 165 23.97 -30.63 18.40
C TYR A 165 22.76 -31.25 17.70
N THR A 166 22.82 -32.56 17.47
CA THR A 166 21.70 -33.36 16.97
C THR A 166 21.29 -34.35 18.07
N PRO A 167 20.11 -34.20 18.68
CA PRO A 167 19.66 -35.05 19.78
C PRO A 167 19.52 -36.51 19.36
N ALA A 168 20.10 -37.43 20.15
CA ALA A 168 19.88 -38.86 19.97
C ALA A 168 18.50 -39.33 20.46
N THR A 169 17.95 -38.65 21.48
CA THR A 169 16.64 -38.94 22.07
C THR A 169 15.82 -37.66 22.19
N SER A 170 14.50 -37.77 21.99
CA SER A 170 13.58 -36.67 22.27
C SER A 170 13.43 -36.50 23.79
N GLY A 171 13.36 -35.25 24.25
CA GLY A 171 13.19 -34.96 25.67
C GLY A 171 13.66 -33.57 26.07
N THR A 172 13.66 -33.30 27.36
CA THR A 172 14.15 -32.06 27.94
C THR A 172 15.66 -32.13 28.15
N TYR A 173 16.36 -31.17 27.57
CA TYR A 173 17.79 -30.93 27.75
C TYR A 173 18.00 -29.67 28.59
N TYR A 174 19.17 -29.59 29.22
CA TYR A 174 19.50 -28.58 30.21
C TYR A 174 20.74 -27.81 29.76
N ILE A 175 20.66 -26.48 29.79
CA ILE A 175 21.71 -25.57 29.32
C ILE A 175 22.31 -24.88 30.54
N GLU A 176 23.63 -24.91 30.66
CA GLU A 176 24.37 -24.18 31.69
C GLU A 176 25.34 -23.20 31.05
N VAL A 177 25.54 -22.07 31.72
CA VAL A 177 26.54 -21.07 31.37
C VAL A 177 27.48 -20.91 32.57
N TYR A 178 28.78 -21.11 32.33
CA TYR A 178 29.82 -21.01 33.35
C TYR A 178 30.70 -19.81 33.08
N LYS A 179 31.25 -19.24 34.14
CA LYS A 179 32.28 -18.21 34.08
C LYS A 179 33.63 -18.80 34.45
N VAL A 180 34.58 -18.81 33.52
CA VAL A 180 35.87 -19.50 33.71
C VAL A 180 36.72 -18.85 34.82
N ALA A 181 36.65 -17.52 34.96
CA ALA A 181 37.44 -16.77 35.93
C ALA A 181 36.57 -15.89 36.85
N ALA A 182 36.51 -16.26 38.13
CA ALA A 182 35.74 -15.55 39.17
C ALA A 182 36.00 -14.03 39.21
N SER A 183 37.26 -13.63 39.03
CA SER A 183 37.73 -12.23 39.16
C SER A 183 37.30 -11.30 38.02
N THR A 184 36.69 -11.83 36.96
CA THR A 184 36.23 -11.01 35.83
C THR A 184 34.88 -10.36 36.14
N THR A 185 34.50 -9.29 35.42
CA THR A 185 33.20 -8.65 35.65
C THR A 185 32.04 -9.52 35.18
N HIS A 186 30.84 -9.30 35.71
CA HIS A 186 29.62 -9.87 35.15
C HIS A 186 29.15 -8.99 34.01
N LEU A 187 28.84 -9.61 32.87
CA LEU A 187 28.38 -8.92 31.67
C LEU A 187 26.97 -9.36 31.31
N ARG A 188 26.27 -8.50 30.56
CA ARG A 188 25.05 -8.90 29.86
C ARG A 188 25.41 -9.92 28.79
N PHE A 189 24.59 -10.95 28.66
CA PHE A 189 24.70 -11.94 27.61
C PHE A 189 23.33 -12.28 27.03
N THR A 190 23.33 -12.76 25.80
CA THR A 190 22.19 -13.33 25.13
C THR A 190 22.43 -14.81 24.84
N LEU A 191 21.41 -15.63 25.01
CA LEU A 191 21.35 -17.02 24.58
C LEU A 191 20.24 -17.18 23.54
N PHE A 192 20.60 -17.68 22.36
CA PHE A 192 19.69 -17.97 21.27
C PHE A 192 19.63 -19.47 20.96
N SER A 193 18.46 -19.93 20.51
CA SER A 193 18.25 -21.25 19.92
C SER A 193 17.76 -21.12 18.48
N THR A 194 18.36 -21.88 17.55
CA THR A 194 17.79 -22.05 16.19
C THR A 194 16.66 -23.09 16.17
N GLY A 195 16.55 -23.89 17.23
CA GLY A 195 15.56 -24.94 17.42
C GLY A 195 14.26 -24.42 18.08
N PRO A 196 13.71 -25.13 19.07
CA PRO A 196 12.49 -24.74 19.77
C PRO A 196 12.74 -23.63 20.82
N ASP A 197 11.65 -23.16 21.41
CA ASP A 197 11.62 -22.19 22.50
C ASP A 197 12.46 -22.63 23.70
N LEU A 198 13.07 -21.65 24.37
CA LEU A 198 13.73 -21.84 25.65
C LEU A 198 12.69 -21.91 26.77
N GLY A 199 12.99 -22.66 27.83
CA GLY A 199 12.15 -22.76 29.02
C GLY A 199 12.09 -21.44 29.79
N ILE A 200 13.26 -20.87 30.08
CA ILE A 200 13.41 -19.51 30.62
C ILE A 200 13.82 -18.61 29.46
N LYS A 201 13.03 -17.57 29.19
CA LYS A 201 13.17 -16.73 28.01
C LYS A 201 12.83 -15.28 28.30
N THR A 202 13.40 -14.40 27.49
CA THR A 202 13.07 -12.98 27.45
C THR A 202 12.72 -12.62 26.03
N THR A 203 11.53 -12.06 25.82
CA THR A 203 11.05 -11.75 24.47
C THR A 203 11.67 -10.45 23.95
N SER A 204 11.89 -9.47 24.82
CA SER A 204 12.53 -8.19 24.50
C SER A 204 13.95 -8.39 23.96
N SER A 205 14.34 -7.55 23.00
CA SER A 205 15.68 -7.58 22.37
C SER A 205 16.02 -8.92 21.72
N SER A 206 15.01 -9.63 21.21
CA SER A 206 15.19 -10.92 20.51
C SER A 206 15.53 -10.77 19.02
N LEU A 207 15.71 -9.52 18.55
CA LEU A 207 16.13 -9.22 17.20
C LEU A 207 17.61 -9.52 16.97
N LEU A 208 18.00 -9.63 15.70
CA LEU A 208 19.35 -10.00 15.29
C LEU A 208 19.87 -9.07 14.19
N GLN A 209 21.16 -9.15 13.90
CA GLN A 209 21.79 -8.34 12.86
C GLN A 209 21.37 -8.75 11.44
N PRO A 210 21.16 -7.80 10.49
CA PRO A 210 21.32 -6.34 10.62
C PRO A 210 20.02 -5.59 11.03
N ALA A 211 19.01 -6.24 11.61
CA ALA A 211 17.77 -5.56 11.98
C ALA A 211 17.95 -4.56 13.15
N ASP A 212 19.03 -4.65 13.89
CA ASP A 212 19.45 -3.66 14.90
C ASP A 212 20.10 -2.42 14.29
N CYS A 213 20.54 -2.44 13.04
CA CYS A 213 21.34 -1.35 12.47
C CYS A 213 20.48 -0.08 12.24
N SER A 214 21.14 1.08 12.30
CA SER A 214 20.45 2.38 12.32
C SER A 214 19.84 2.76 10.97
N GLY A 215 20.57 2.49 9.88
CA GLY A 215 20.17 2.77 8.51
C GLY A 215 19.19 1.75 7.93
N VAL A 216 18.97 0.63 8.64
CA VAL A 216 18.08 -0.45 8.20
C VAL A 216 16.63 -0.14 8.57
N LEU A 217 15.71 -0.42 7.65
CA LEU A 217 14.28 -0.53 7.93
C LEU A 217 14.01 -1.97 8.37
N SER A 218 13.68 -2.16 9.64
CA SER A 218 13.48 -3.49 10.21
C SER A 218 12.01 -3.83 10.28
N VAL A 219 11.70 -5.08 9.89
CA VAL A 219 10.32 -5.50 9.58
C VAL A 219 9.90 -6.65 10.47
N GLY A 220 8.91 -6.40 11.33
CA GLY A 220 8.17 -7.40 12.11
C GLY A 220 7.15 -8.16 11.25
N ALA A 221 6.49 -9.16 11.84
CA ALA A 221 5.52 -9.99 11.15
C ALA A 221 4.13 -9.94 11.77
N THR A 222 3.11 -9.75 10.92
CA THR A 222 1.70 -9.98 11.22
C THR A 222 1.18 -11.20 10.46
N ASP A 223 0.12 -11.82 10.95
CA ASP A 223 -0.67 -12.78 10.18
C ASP A 223 -1.57 -12.04 9.17
N LEU A 224 -2.46 -12.78 8.48
CA LEU A 224 -3.35 -12.19 7.47
C LEU A 224 -4.59 -11.51 8.06
N ASN A 225 -4.79 -11.58 9.37
CA ASN A 225 -5.85 -10.88 10.11
C ASN A 225 -5.26 -9.77 10.98
N ASP A 226 -4.06 -9.31 10.64
CA ASP A 226 -3.31 -8.26 11.33
C ASP A 226 -2.90 -8.58 12.78
N ALA A 227 -3.00 -9.83 13.21
CA ALA A 227 -2.49 -10.22 14.51
C ALA A 227 -0.95 -10.33 14.48
N PRO A 228 -0.21 -9.75 15.44
CA PRO A 228 1.24 -9.85 15.46
C PRO A 228 1.71 -11.29 15.73
N GLU A 229 2.58 -11.82 14.88
CA GLU A 229 3.04 -13.22 14.95
C GLU A 229 3.89 -13.48 16.20
N TYR A 230 3.61 -14.60 16.89
CA TYR A 230 4.34 -14.95 18.11
C TYR A 230 5.83 -15.17 17.87
N PHE A 231 6.23 -15.72 16.71
CA PHE A 231 7.64 -15.98 16.46
C PHE A 231 8.45 -14.69 16.21
N SER A 232 7.80 -13.60 15.80
CA SER A 232 8.47 -12.38 15.34
C SER A 232 9.32 -11.81 16.47
N SER A 233 10.63 -11.72 16.23
CA SER A 233 11.54 -11.05 17.15
C SER A 233 11.10 -9.60 17.38
N GLU A 234 11.32 -9.11 18.60
CA GLU A 234 10.88 -7.79 19.06
C GLU A 234 12.06 -6.99 19.62
N GLY A 235 11.92 -5.67 19.57
CA GLY A 235 12.83 -4.72 20.19
C GLY A 235 12.74 -4.65 21.72
N PRO A 236 13.35 -3.61 22.31
CA PRO A 236 14.28 -2.70 21.68
C PRO A 236 15.60 -3.40 21.30
N THR A 237 16.47 -2.73 20.57
CA THR A 237 17.90 -3.12 20.48
C THR A 237 18.54 -3.18 21.87
N THR A 238 19.70 -3.82 22.01
CA THR A 238 20.35 -3.94 23.33
C THR A 238 20.88 -2.62 23.88
N ASP A 239 21.01 -1.60 23.00
CA ASP A 239 21.29 -0.19 23.30
C ASP A 239 20.02 0.69 23.39
N ASN A 240 18.84 0.08 23.46
CA ASN A 240 17.52 0.70 23.68
C ASN A 240 16.93 1.53 22.52
N ARG A 241 17.46 1.45 21.30
CA ARG A 241 16.78 2.01 20.12
C ARG A 241 15.53 1.22 19.76
N SER A 242 14.50 1.95 19.35
CA SER A 242 13.21 1.43 18.88
C SER A 242 13.34 0.60 17.61
N LYS A 243 12.86 -0.65 17.66
CA LYS A 243 12.74 -1.61 16.56
C LYS A 243 11.57 -2.57 16.85
N PRO A 244 10.89 -3.14 15.83
CA PRO A 244 11.00 -2.78 14.42
C PRO A 244 10.43 -1.38 14.16
N GLU A 245 10.67 -0.82 12.99
CA GLU A 245 9.97 0.39 12.56
C GLU A 245 8.54 0.09 12.10
N ILE A 246 8.32 -1.09 11.50
CA ILE A 246 7.04 -1.47 10.91
C ILE A 246 6.88 -3.00 10.91
N ALA A 247 5.66 -3.48 10.72
CA ALA A 247 5.37 -4.88 10.44
C ALA A 247 4.74 -5.06 9.06
N ALA A 248 4.80 -6.29 8.53
CA ALA A 248 4.11 -6.65 7.30
C ALA A 248 3.59 -8.10 7.35
N PRO A 249 2.58 -8.44 6.51
CA PRO A 249 2.07 -9.80 6.40
C PRO A 249 3.16 -10.79 5.99
N ASN A 250 3.18 -11.97 6.62
CA ASN A 250 4.29 -12.92 6.47
C ASN A 250 3.99 -14.16 5.63
N ARG A 251 2.71 -14.48 5.39
CA ARG A 251 2.26 -15.76 4.78
C ARG A 251 2.32 -15.73 3.25
N VAL A 252 3.52 -15.69 2.72
CA VAL A 252 3.77 -15.63 1.27
C VAL A 252 3.29 -16.91 0.58
N GLN A 253 2.55 -16.76 -0.51
CA GLN A 253 2.15 -17.84 -1.40
C GLN A 253 2.83 -17.65 -2.77
N THR A 254 3.30 -18.75 -3.36
CA THR A 254 3.90 -18.73 -4.70
C THR A 254 3.46 -19.97 -5.48
N SER A 255 3.81 -20.04 -6.77
CA SER A 255 3.60 -21.25 -7.58
C SER A 255 4.37 -22.48 -7.06
N LEU A 256 5.36 -22.30 -6.17
CA LEU A 256 6.21 -23.36 -5.62
C LEU A 256 5.95 -23.67 -4.14
N THR A 257 5.19 -22.82 -3.43
CA THR A 257 4.86 -23.05 -2.01
C THR A 257 3.44 -22.59 -1.71
N SER A 258 2.69 -23.46 -1.02
CA SER A 258 1.31 -23.18 -0.60
C SER A 258 1.23 -22.17 0.54
N SER A 259 2.28 -22.04 1.36
CA SER A 259 2.46 -20.98 2.35
C SER A 259 3.88 -21.01 2.92
N PHE A 260 4.54 -19.86 2.97
CA PHE A 260 5.80 -19.65 3.68
C PHE A 260 5.57 -18.61 4.77
N ALA A 261 5.90 -18.93 6.02
CA ALA A 261 5.72 -18.06 7.18
C ALA A 261 7.07 -17.68 7.81
N GLY A 262 7.16 -16.46 8.32
CA GLY A 262 8.36 -15.89 8.93
C GLY A 262 8.57 -14.42 8.58
N THR A 263 9.31 -13.69 9.41
CA THR A 263 9.71 -12.29 9.09
C THR A 263 10.46 -12.18 7.75
N SER A 264 11.08 -13.29 7.29
CA SER A 264 11.64 -13.43 5.93
C SER A 264 10.62 -13.26 4.80
N GLY A 265 9.33 -13.46 5.05
CA GLY A 265 8.20 -13.21 4.13
C GLY A 265 7.64 -11.78 4.25
N SER A 266 7.67 -11.20 5.44
CA SER A 266 7.29 -9.79 5.70
C SER A 266 8.28 -8.79 5.11
N SER A 267 9.58 -9.03 5.28
CA SER A 267 10.66 -8.16 4.79
C SER A 267 10.57 -7.83 3.29
N PRO A 268 10.40 -8.80 2.36
CA PRO A 268 10.28 -8.49 0.94
C PRO A 268 8.96 -7.80 0.58
N HIS A 269 7.89 -8.00 1.36
CA HIS A 269 6.64 -7.26 1.19
C HIS A 269 6.88 -5.76 1.46
N ALA A 270 7.50 -5.43 2.61
CA ALA A 270 7.89 -4.06 2.94
C ALA A 270 8.91 -3.48 1.93
N ALA A 271 9.87 -4.28 1.45
CA ALA A 271 10.80 -3.83 0.42
C ALA A 271 10.10 -3.46 -0.90
N GLY A 272 9.08 -4.20 -1.28
CA GLY A 272 8.25 -3.87 -2.44
C GLY A 272 7.50 -2.55 -2.25
N ALA A 273 6.92 -2.32 -1.07
CA ALA A 273 6.26 -1.06 -0.76
C ALA A 273 7.22 0.14 -0.74
N VAL A 274 8.44 -0.02 -0.19
CA VAL A 274 9.50 0.99 -0.29
C VAL A 274 9.80 1.32 -1.75
N ALA A 275 9.91 0.31 -2.61
CA ALA A 275 10.19 0.51 -4.03
C ALA A 275 9.06 1.28 -4.76
N LEU A 276 7.79 0.99 -4.44
CA LEU A 276 6.64 1.72 -4.97
C LEU A 276 6.66 3.19 -4.55
N LEU A 277 6.82 3.45 -3.25
CA LEU A 277 6.86 4.82 -2.73
C LEU A 277 8.02 5.63 -3.34
N MET A 278 9.18 5.01 -3.54
CA MET A 278 10.30 5.66 -4.23
C MET A 278 10.01 5.95 -5.70
N ALA A 279 9.28 5.07 -6.39
CA ALA A 279 8.93 5.27 -7.80
C ALA A 279 7.90 6.40 -7.96
N GLN A 280 6.93 6.49 -7.06
CA GLN A 280 5.92 7.56 -7.04
C GLN A 280 6.52 8.90 -6.58
N ASN A 281 7.54 8.87 -5.73
CA ASN A 281 8.14 10.07 -5.12
C ASN A 281 9.65 10.18 -5.43
N PRO A 282 10.07 10.38 -6.69
CA PRO A 282 11.48 10.32 -7.09
C PRO A 282 12.36 11.40 -6.45
N GLY A 283 11.77 12.48 -5.91
CA GLY A 283 12.48 13.55 -5.20
C GLY A 283 12.62 13.33 -3.69
N TYR A 284 12.00 12.28 -3.12
CA TYR A 284 11.98 12.07 -1.67
C TYR A 284 13.30 11.44 -1.18
N SER A 285 13.78 11.93 -0.05
CA SER A 285 14.90 11.31 0.68
C SER A 285 14.47 9.99 1.33
N LEU A 286 15.43 9.12 1.67
CA LEU A 286 15.14 7.88 2.40
C LEU A 286 14.39 8.13 3.73
N THR A 287 14.71 9.22 4.42
CA THR A 287 14.02 9.61 5.65
C THR A 287 12.54 9.94 5.39
N GLN A 288 12.22 10.64 4.30
CA GLN A 288 10.83 10.93 3.92
C GLN A 288 10.08 9.65 3.54
N ILE A 289 10.69 8.75 2.77
CA ILE A 289 10.10 7.45 2.43
C ILE A 289 9.81 6.61 3.68
N ARG A 290 10.77 6.55 4.62
CA ARG A 290 10.56 5.85 5.90
C ARG A 290 9.48 6.51 6.74
N SER A 291 9.42 7.84 6.76
CA SER A 291 8.38 8.58 7.46
C SER A 291 7.00 8.22 6.92
N LEU A 292 6.80 8.27 5.60
CA LEU A 292 5.54 7.90 4.96
C LEU A 292 5.09 6.51 5.40
N LEU A 293 5.96 5.52 5.26
CA LEU A 293 5.68 4.14 5.66
C LEU A 293 5.22 4.01 7.11
N THR A 294 5.87 4.73 8.03
CA THR A 294 5.53 4.66 9.45
C THR A 294 4.29 5.49 9.81
N THR A 295 3.99 6.57 9.09
CA THR A 295 2.83 7.43 9.40
C THR A 295 1.53 6.92 8.80
N THR A 296 1.60 6.15 7.71
CA THR A 296 0.44 5.49 7.09
C THR A 296 0.28 4.05 7.56
N ALA A 297 1.13 3.55 8.45
CA ALA A 297 0.97 2.21 9.00
C ALA A 297 -0.34 2.11 9.80
N GLU A 298 -1.03 0.99 9.63
CA GLU A 298 -2.18 0.66 10.45
C GLU A 298 -1.68 0.08 11.78
N ASP A 299 -2.08 0.71 12.88
CA ASP A 299 -1.75 0.25 14.23
C ASP A 299 -2.62 -0.97 14.60
N VAL A 300 -1.97 -2.12 14.78
CA VAL A 300 -2.62 -3.43 14.86
C VAL A 300 -2.31 -4.20 16.15
N ASP A 301 -1.56 -3.58 17.08
CA ASP A 301 -1.28 -4.15 18.40
C ASP A 301 -1.68 -3.17 19.51
N THR A 302 -0.71 -2.47 20.09
CA THR A 302 -0.93 -1.53 21.19
C THR A 302 -0.86 -0.12 20.65
N MET A 303 -1.88 0.69 20.94
CA MET A 303 -1.97 2.08 20.47
C MET A 303 -0.64 2.84 20.59
N GLY A 304 -0.11 3.30 19.45
CA GLY A 304 1.18 3.96 19.32
C GLY A 304 2.31 2.99 19.00
N PHE A 305 3.55 3.43 19.24
CA PHE A 305 4.71 2.59 18.96
C PHE A 305 4.79 1.41 19.93
N ASP A 306 4.97 0.20 19.40
CA ASP A 306 5.23 -1.01 20.17
C ASP A 306 6.45 -1.79 19.61
N TYR A 307 7.10 -2.61 20.45
CA TYR A 307 8.32 -3.32 20.05
C TYR A 307 8.09 -4.56 19.18
N ARG A 308 6.84 -4.96 18.93
CA ARG A 308 6.45 -6.09 18.08
C ARG A 308 6.10 -5.65 16.68
N THR A 309 5.30 -4.60 16.52
CA THR A 309 4.86 -4.10 15.21
C THR A 309 5.41 -2.73 14.82
N GLY A 310 6.10 -2.04 15.72
CA GLY A 310 6.69 -0.75 15.44
C GLY A 310 5.61 0.32 15.37
N ALA A 311 5.52 1.02 14.24
CA ALA A 311 4.42 1.94 13.97
C ALA A 311 3.12 1.24 13.54
N GLY A 312 3.17 -0.07 13.27
CA GLY A 312 2.01 -0.84 12.82
C GLY A 312 2.30 -1.69 11.59
N ARG A 313 1.27 -2.34 11.06
CA ARG A 313 1.31 -3.04 9.78
C ARG A 313 1.37 -2.03 8.64
N ILE A 314 2.23 -2.27 7.66
CA ILE A 314 2.31 -1.47 6.46
C ILE A 314 0.93 -1.29 5.79
N SER A 315 0.57 -0.05 5.51
CA SER A 315 -0.57 0.30 4.65
C SER A 315 -0.10 1.30 3.59
N LEU A 316 -0.55 1.07 2.36
CA LEU A 316 -0.39 2.01 1.26
C LEU A 316 -1.71 2.74 0.97
N ASP A 317 -2.73 2.56 1.80
CA ASP A 317 -3.92 3.39 1.86
C ASP A 317 -3.54 4.72 2.50
N ALA A 318 -3.34 5.76 1.68
CA ALA A 318 -2.78 7.02 2.14
C ALA A 318 -3.83 7.99 2.68
N ASP A 319 -5.11 7.80 2.35
CA ASP A 319 -6.21 8.65 2.80
C ASP A 319 -7.13 7.97 3.84
N GLY A 320 -7.01 6.66 4.02
CA GLY A 320 -7.68 5.86 5.04
C GLY A 320 -9.10 5.44 4.65
N ASP A 321 -9.39 5.33 3.35
CA ASP A 321 -10.71 4.97 2.85
C ASP A 321 -10.96 3.44 2.75
N GLY A 322 -9.93 2.64 3.02
CA GLY A 322 -9.94 1.19 2.97
C GLY A 322 -9.33 0.58 1.71
N PHE A 323 -8.87 1.39 0.75
CA PHE A 323 -8.24 0.94 -0.48
C PHE A 323 -6.74 1.29 -0.48
N ASN A 324 -5.90 0.30 -0.81
CA ASN A 324 -4.47 0.57 -0.96
C ASN A 324 -4.23 1.30 -2.29
N HIS A 325 -3.23 2.18 -2.37
CA HIS A 325 -2.88 2.98 -3.56
C HIS A 325 -2.90 2.23 -4.93
N GLU A 326 -2.64 0.93 -5.01
CA GLU A 326 -2.70 0.18 -6.29
C GLU A 326 -4.12 -0.27 -6.71
N SER A 327 -5.09 -0.15 -5.81
CA SER A 327 -6.50 -0.52 -5.99
C SER A 327 -7.44 0.63 -5.61
N ASP A 328 -6.87 1.82 -5.46
CA ASP A 328 -7.52 3.05 -5.07
C ASP A 328 -7.49 4.00 -6.27
N ASN A 329 -8.66 4.35 -6.81
CA ASN A 329 -8.81 5.29 -7.92
C ASN A 329 -8.71 6.76 -7.48
N CYS A 330 -8.64 7.02 -6.17
CA CYS A 330 -8.30 8.33 -5.60
C CYS A 330 -7.34 8.23 -4.40
N PRO A 331 -6.05 7.88 -4.61
CA PRO A 331 -5.07 7.58 -3.55
C PRO A 331 -4.84 8.61 -2.44
N LEU A 332 -5.43 9.79 -2.53
CA LEU A 332 -5.25 10.91 -1.59
C LEU A 332 -6.58 11.54 -1.15
N ASN A 333 -7.72 11.03 -1.64
CA ASN A 333 -9.04 11.62 -1.48
C ASN A 333 -10.06 10.54 -1.11
N VAL A 334 -10.37 10.46 0.19
CA VAL A 334 -11.21 9.40 0.77
C VAL A 334 -12.48 9.13 -0.06
N ASN A 335 -12.56 7.95 -0.68
CA ASN A 335 -13.72 7.52 -1.47
C ASN A 335 -13.99 6.00 -1.36
N PRO A 336 -14.53 5.53 -0.22
CA PRO A 336 -14.73 4.10 0.03
C PRO A 336 -15.68 3.37 -0.94
N ASP A 337 -16.38 4.08 -1.82
CA ASP A 337 -17.22 3.52 -2.87
C ASP A 337 -16.47 3.28 -4.18
N GLN A 338 -15.28 3.87 -4.34
CA GLN A 338 -14.41 3.76 -5.52
C GLN A 338 -15.20 4.02 -6.82
N LEU A 339 -16.13 4.99 -6.77
CA LEU A 339 -16.93 5.35 -7.93
C LEU A 339 -16.01 6.00 -8.99
N ASP A 340 -16.21 5.59 -10.23
CA ASP A 340 -15.52 6.03 -11.45
C ASP A 340 -16.59 6.00 -12.55
N THR A 341 -17.22 7.16 -12.78
CA THR A 341 -18.40 7.28 -13.65
C THR A 341 -18.05 7.07 -15.12
N ASP A 342 -16.89 7.55 -15.59
CA ASP A 342 -16.49 7.51 -16.99
C ASP A 342 -15.58 6.31 -17.34
N GLY A 343 -15.00 5.65 -16.33
CA GLY A 343 -14.17 4.47 -16.45
C GLY A 343 -12.73 4.76 -16.88
N ASP A 344 -12.21 5.98 -16.67
CA ASP A 344 -10.86 6.36 -17.06
C ASP A 344 -9.79 5.97 -16.02
N GLY A 345 -10.22 5.56 -14.82
CA GLY A 345 -9.39 5.13 -13.70
C GLY A 345 -9.09 6.20 -12.66
N LEU A 346 -9.59 7.43 -12.81
CA LEU A 346 -9.71 8.42 -11.75
C LEU A 346 -11.09 8.29 -11.09
N GLY A 347 -11.13 8.29 -9.77
CA GLY A 347 -12.42 8.25 -9.07
C GLY A 347 -13.07 9.62 -9.02
N ASN A 348 -14.40 9.66 -8.90
CA ASN A 348 -15.17 10.90 -8.84
C ASN A 348 -14.74 11.87 -7.71
N ALA A 349 -14.08 11.35 -6.66
CA ALA A 349 -13.60 12.18 -5.57
C ALA A 349 -12.34 13.00 -5.90
N CYS A 350 -11.66 12.67 -7.00
CA CYS A 350 -10.41 13.28 -7.43
C CYS A 350 -10.35 13.58 -8.95
N ASP A 351 -11.37 13.21 -9.70
CA ASP A 351 -11.64 13.74 -11.03
C ASP A 351 -12.23 15.17 -10.95
N LEU A 352 -12.13 15.92 -12.03
CA LEU A 352 -12.71 17.25 -12.20
C LEU A 352 -13.79 17.30 -13.29
N ASP A 353 -14.00 16.19 -14.01
CA ASP A 353 -14.96 16.00 -15.10
C ASP A 353 -15.44 14.53 -15.05
N ASP A 354 -16.34 14.25 -14.11
CA ASP A 354 -16.75 12.92 -13.67
C ASP A 354 -17.35 12.04 -14.79
N ASP A 355 -17.94 12.64 -15.83
CA ASP A 355 -18.50 11.91 -16.97
C ASP A 355 -17.74 12.09 -18.27
N ASN A 356 -16.71 12.95 -18.29
CA ASN A 356 -15.78 13.19 -19.38
C ASN A 356 -16.49 13.57 -20.69
N ASP A 357 -17.48 14.46 -20.58
CA ASP A 357 -18.14 15.10 -21.72
C ASP A 357 -17.41 16.38 -22.20
N GLY A 358 -16.49 16.90 -21.38
CA GLY A 358 -15.68 18.09 -21.65
C GLY A 358 -16.06 19.33 -20.85
N LEU A 359 -17.07 19.26 -19.98
CA LEU A 359 -17.37 20.26 -18.96
C LEU A 359 -16.86 19.79 -17.59
N SER A 360 -16.23 20.68 -16.81
CA SER A 360 -15.85 20.31 -15.44
C SER A 360 -17.07 20.26 -14.51
N ASP A 361 -17.06 19.42 -13.48
CA ASP A 361 -18.17 19.28 -12.51
C ASP A 361 -18.57 20.64 -11.91
N LEU A 362 -17.57 21.49 -11.63
CA LEU A 362 -17.81 22.83 -11.07
C LEU A 362 -18.59 23.73 -12.02
N PHE A 363 -18.39 23.58 -13.32
CA PHE A 363 -19.09 24.33 -14.34
C PHE A 363 -20.52 23.82 -14.50
N GLU A 364 -20.70 22.50 -14.55
CA GLU A 364 -22.01 21.84 -14.64
C GLU A 364 -22.90 22.16 -13.45
N ILE A 365 -22.36 22.05 -12.23
CA ILE A 365 -23.05 22.49 -11.01
C ILE A 365 -23.45 23.96 -11.10
N ALA A 366 -22.62 24.82 -11.71
CA ALA A 366 -22.90 26.24 -11.85
C ALA A 366 -24.03 26.55 -12.84
N ILE A 367 -24.19 25.72 -13.88
CA ILE A 367 -25.28 25.86 -14.86
C ILE A 367 -26.51 24.99 -14.54
N GLY A 368 -26.38 24.10 -13.56
CA GLY A 368 -27.44 23.22 -13.06
C GLY A 368 -27.55 21.87 -13.77
N SER A 369 -26.61 21.54 -14.65
CA SER A 369 -26.51 20.21 -15.25
C SER A 369 -25.90 19.20 -14.26
N ASN A 370 -25.84 17.93 -14.65
CA ASN A 370 -25.46 16.82 -13.78
C ASN A 370 -24.07 16.26 -14.15
N PRO A 371 -23.04 16.44 -13.30
CA PRO A 371 -21.66 15.98 -13.55
C PRO A 371 -21.48 14.48 -13.80
N LEU A 372 -22.51 13.68 -13.55
CA LEU A 372 -22.45 12.23 -13.70
C LEU A 372 -23.08 11.74 -15.01
N LEU A 373 -23.60 12.63 -15.85
CA LEU A 373 -24.37 12.29 -17.04
C LEU A 373 -24.00 13.22 -18.20
N LYS A 374 -23.31 12.66 -19.20
CA LYS A 374 -22.95 13.42 -20.41
C LYS A 374 -24.12 14.11 -21.12
N ASP A 375 -25.35 13.64 -20.89
CA ASP A 375 -26.61 14.18 -21.43
C ASP A 375 -27.59 14.22 -20.25
N THR A 376 -27.68 15.39 -19.60
CA THR A 376 -28.40 15.58 -18.34
C THR A 376 -29.90 15.39 -18.50
N ASP A 377 -30.48 15.89 -19.58
CA ASP A 377 -31.93 15.85 -19.79
C ASP A 377 -32.39 14.67 -20.64
N GLY A 378 -31.48 13.98 -21.33
CA GLY A 378 -31.71 12.75 -22.09
C GLY A 378 -32.38 13.01 -23.44
N ASP A 379 -32.06 14.09 -24.12
CA ASP A 379 -32.61 14.42 -25.45
C ASP A 379 -31.73 13.93 -26.63
N GLY A 380 -30.51 13.50 -26.33
CA GLY A 380 -29.54 12.97 -27.29
C GLY A 380 -28.39 13.90 -27.65
N LEU A 381 -28.37 15.14 -27.15
CA LEU A 381 -27.20 16.03 -27.16
C LEU A 381 -26.44 15.92 -25.84
N SER A 382 -25.13 16.16 -25.87
CA SER A 382 -24.36 16.20 -24.62
C SER A 382 -24.37 17.61 -24.03
N ASP A 383 -24.21 17.73 -22.72
CA ASP A 383 -24.21 19.02 -22.03
C ASP A 383 -23.12 19.94 -22.59
N TYR A 384 -21.93 19.40 -22.85
CA TYR A 384 -20.86 20.10 -23.56
C TYR A 384 -21.31 20.66 -24.92
N TYR A 385 -22.03 19.87 -25.72
CA TYR A 385 -22.46 20.29 -27.06
C TYR A 385 -23.49 21.43 -26.97
N GLU A 386 -24.39 21.34 -26.01
CA GLU A 386 -25.42 22.34 -25.78
C GLU A 386 -24.83 23.67 -25.31
N VAL A 387 -23.89 23.62 -24.36
CA VAL A 387 -23.14 24.79 -23.88
C VAL A 387 -22.25 25.38 -24.98
N ALA A 388 -21.68 24.54 -25.85
CA ALA A 388 -20.80 24.97 -26.93
C ALA A 388 -21.55 25.31 -28.22
N TYR A 389 -22.89 25.38 -28.22
CA TYR A 389 -23.69 25.53 -29.42
C TYR A 389 -23.36 26.82 -30.21
N ASP A 390 -23.06 27.93 -29.52
CA ASP A 390 -22.62 29.17 -30.16
C ASP A 390 -21.14 29.18 -30.64
N GLY A 391 -20.41 28.08 -30.38
CA GLY A 391 -18.99 27.90 -30.66
C GLY A 391 -18.05 28.29 -29.51
N ASN A 392 -18.55 28.66 -28.33
CA ASN A 392 -17.75 29.04 -27.17
C ASN A 392 -18.05 28.17 -25.93
N PRO A 393 -17.34 27.04 -25.74
CA PRO A 393 -17.58 26.12 -24.61
C PRO A 393 -17.21 26.69 -23.24
N ALA A 394 -16.55 27.86 -23.17
CA ALA A 394 -16.08 28.41 -21.90
C ALA A 394 -17.17 29.13 -21.10
N LEU A 395 -18.33 29.41 -21.69
CA LEU A 395 -19.40 30.21 -21.07
C LEU A 395 -20.77 29.79 -21.59
N TYR A 396 -21.66 29.37 -20.70
CA TYR A 396 -23.08 29.18 -21.02
C TYR A 396 -23.80 30.55 -21.14
N THR A 397 -24.40 30.79 -22.30
CA THR A 397 -25.05 32.04 -22.68
C THR A 397 -26.52 31.77 -23.06
N PRO A 398 -27.47 31.92 -22.12
CA PRO A 398 -28.89 31.68 -22.38
C PRO A 398 -29.41 32.43 -23.62
N GLY A 399 -30.04 31.70 -24.54
CA GLY A 399 -30.60 32.23 -25.79
C GLY A 399 -29.60 32.31 -26.95
N ARG A 400 -28.32 31.96 -26.73
CA ARG A 400 -27.36 31.66 -27.79
C ARG A 400 -26.91 30.20 -27.75
N ASP A 401 -27.00 29.58 -26.57
CA ASP A 401 -26.74 28.17 -26.33
C ASP A 401 -28.03 27.41 -26.02
N LEU A 402 -27.98 26.09 -26.21
CA LEU A 402 -29.05 25.18 -25.82
C LEU A 402 -29.01 24.93 -24.31
N ASN A 403 -30.14 24.56 -23.74
CA ASN A 403 -30.32 24.44 -22.30
C ASN A 403 -30.16 22.97 -21.83
N PRO A 404 -29.01 22.58 -21.24
CA PRO A 404 -28.69 21.19 -20.93
C PRO A 404 -29.57 20.51 -19.87
N ILE A 405 -30.51 21.26 -19.30
CA ILE A 405 -31.47 20.74 -18.31
C ILE A 405 -32.90 20.68 -18.86
N SER A 406 -33.09 20.91 -20.16
CA SER A 406 -34.39 21.01 -20.79
C SER A 406 -34.34 20.52 -22.23
N LYS A 407 -34.88 19.30 -22.44
CA LYS A 407 -34.95 18.65 -23.74
C LYS A 407 -35.51 19.50 -24.88
N ASN A 408 -36.20 20.58 -24.56
CA ASN A 408 -36.70 21.56 -25.51
C ASN A 408 -36.36 22.97 -25.00
N THR A 409 -35.38 23.62 -25.62
CA THR A 409 -34.91 24.96 -25.23
C THR A 409 -35.93 26.05 -25.55
N ASP A 410 -36.61 25.99 -26.69
CA ASP A 410 -37.47 27.06 -27.19
C ASP A 410 -38.98 26.86 -26.90
N ASN A 411 -39.33 25.68 -26.38
CA ASN A 411 -40.66 25.16 -26.05
C ASN A 411 -41.65 25.02 -27.21
N ASP A 412 -41.18 24.68 -28.41
CA ASP A 412 -42.01 24.47 -29.61
C ASP A 412 -42.64 23.06 -29.77
N GLY A 413 -42.27 22.10 -28.93
CA GLY A 413 -42.70 20.70 -28.98
C GLY A 413 -41.75 19.70 -29.65
N LEU A 414 -40.62 20.13 -30.22
CA LEU A 414 -39.52 19.26 -30.68
C LEU A 414 -38.43 19.17 -29.60
N TRP A 415 -37.59 18.14 -29.63
CA TRP A 415 -36.44 18.09 -28.72
C TRP A 415 -35.20 18.63 -29.41
N ASP A 416 -34.28 19.26 -28.69
CA ASP A 416 -33.15 19.97 -29.30
C ASP A 416 -32.28 19.02 -30.14
N GLY A 417 -32.08 17.77 -29.68
CA GLY A 417 -31.39 16.71 -30.42
C GLY A 417 -32.03 16.26 -31.75
N ILE A 418 -33.27 16.66 -32.03
CA ILE A 418 -33.98 16.38 -33.30
C ILE A 418 -34.49 17.63 -34.02
N ASP A 419 -34.46 18.80 -33.38
CA ASP A 419 -34.95 20.06 -33.94
C ASP A 419 -33.89 20.67 -34.89
N PRO A 420 -34.23 20.96 -36.15
CA PRO A 420 -33.32 21.68 -37.06
C PRO A 420 -33.08 23.14 -36.67
N ILE A 421 -33.90 23.76 -35.81
CA ILE A 421 -33.82 25.17 -35.40
C ILE A 421 -34.00 25.41 -33.87
N PRO A 422 -33.22 24.73 -33.01
CA PRO A 422 -33.49 24.53 -31.57
C PRO A 422 -33.44 25.77 -30.66
N LEU A 423 -33.15 26.95 -31.21
CA LEU A 423 -33.18 28.24 -30.50
C LEU A 423 -34.36 29.13 -30.93
N THR A 424 -35.15 28.69 -31.90
CA THR A 424 -36.16 29.52 -32.55
C THR A 424 -37.46 28.77 -32.69
N TYR A 425 -38.46 29.21 -31.90
CA TYR A 425 -39.78 28.61 -31.85
C TYR A 425 -40.30 28.21 -33.25
N ASN A 426 -40.41 26.91 -33.50
CA ASN A 426 -40.92 26.41 -34.76
C ASN A 426 -42.44 26.63 -34.84
N TYR A 427 -42.83 27.74 -35.45
CA TYR A 427 -44.24 28.07 -35.63
C TYR A 427 -44.93 27.20 -36.69
N ASN A 428 -44.36 26.09 -37.19
CA ASN A 428 -45.01 25.15 -38.10
C ASN A 428 -46.15 24.37 -37.42
N ASP A 429 -47.01 25.08 -36.70
CA ASP A 429 -48.21 24.63 -36.02
C ASP A 429 -49.37 24.48 -37.01
N GLY A 430 -49.35 25.24 -38.11
CA GLY A 430 -50.44 25.33 -39.10
C GLY A 430 -51.44 26.45 -38.83
N ASP A 431 -51.18 27.33 -37.85
CA ASP A 431 -52.04 28.45 -37.48
C ASP A 431 -51.75 29.67 -38.37
N LEU A 432 -52.57 29.83 -39.41
CA LEU A 432 -52.49 30.86 -40.44
C LEU A 432 -53.56 31.95 -40.29
N ALA A 433 -54.56 31.75 -39.43
CA ALA A 433 -55.76 32.54 -39.34
C ALA A 433 -56.06 33.03 -37.91
N PRO A 434 -56.50 34.29 -37.73
CA PRO A 434 -56.58 35.36 -38.72
C PRO A 434 -55.23 35.72 -39.34
N ARG A 435 -55.22 35.97 -40.66
CA ARG A 435 -53.98 36.27 -41.37
C ARG A 435 -53.28 37.51 -40.80
N ASN A 436 -51.99 37.39 -40.52
CA ASN A 436 -51.14 38.38 -39.81
C ASN A 436 -51.42 38.55 -38.31
N ALA A 437 -52.38 37.83 -37.74
CA ALA A 437 -52.65 37.78 -36.31
C ALA A 437 -53.20 36.39 -35.92
N PRO A 438 -52.41 35.31 -36.08
CA PRO A 438 -52.83 33.95 -35.78
C PRO A 438 -53.32 33.82 -34.33
N ASN A 439 -54.36 33.00 -34.12
CA ASN A 439 -55.12 32.99 -32.85
C ASN A 439 -54.72 31.84 -31.90
N GLY A 440 -53.75 31.02 -32.29
CA GLY A 440 -53.29 29.83 -31.58
C GLY A 440 -54.16 28.60 -31.81
N VAL A 441 -55.10 28.61 -32.76
CA VAL A 441 -56.06 27.54 -33.01
C VAL A 441 -56.05 27.16 -34.49
N VAL A 442 -55.62 25.93 -34.78
CA VAL A 442 -55.69 25.36 -36.13
C VAL A 442 -57.10 24.84 -36.42
N ASP A 443 -57.88 25.65 -37.15
CA ASP A 443 -59.24 25.37 -37.56
C ASP A 443 -59.45 25.54 -39.08
N ALA A 444 -60.71 25.52 -39.52
CA ALA A 444 -61.04 25.61 -40.94
C ALA A 444 -60.61 26.94 -41.58
N ALA A 445 -60.44 28.02 -40.80
CA ALA A 445 -59.99 29.31 -41.30
C ALA A 445 -58.54 29.25 -41.76
N ASP A 446 -57.67 28.51 -41.07
CA ASP A 446 -56.27 28.30 -41.45
C ASP A 446 -56.16 27.57 -42.78
N TYR A 447 -56.96 26.52 -42.92
CA TYR A 447 -57.06 25.77 -44.17
C TYR A 447 -57.52 26.66 -45.34
N VAL A 448 -58.43 27.60 -45.09
CA VAL A 448 -58.86 28.57 -46.10
C VAL A 448 -57.73 29.53 -46.48
N VAL A 449 -56.90 29.97 -45.53
CA VAL A 449 -55.73 30.81 -45.81
C VAL A 449 -54.71 30.04 -46.65
N ALA A 450 -54.35 28.81 -46.25
CA ALA A 450 -53.45 27.94 -47.01
C ALA A 450 -53.99 27.68 -48.43
N GLN A 451 -55.29 27.37 -48.57
CA GLN A 451 -55.93 27.17 -49.87
C GLN A 451 -55.82 28.41 -50.77
N GLN A 452 -55.96 29.62 -50.22
CA GLN A 452 -55.81 30.84 -51.01
C GLN A 452 -54.36 31.05 -51.48
N ILE A 453 -53.37 30.64 -50.69
CA ILE A 453 -51.95 30.68 -51.04
C ILE A 453 -51.65 29.68 -52.17
N VAL A 454 -52.05 28.41 -52.01
CA VAL A 454 -51.82 27.36 -53.02
C VAL A 454 -52.51 27.66 -54.35
N LEU A 455 -53.71 28.26 -54.31
CA LEU A 455 -54.43 28.68 -55.52
C LEU A 455 -53.88 29.98 -56.14
N GLY A 456 -52.82 30.57 -55.58
CA GLY A 456 -52.20 31.81 -56.05
C GLY A 456 -53.09 33.05 -55.91
N LYS A 457 -54.14 32.99 -55.08
CA LYS A 457 -55.06 34.12 -54.85
C LYS A 457 -54.43 35.18 -53.94
N ILE A 458 -53.55 34.76 -53.05
CA ILE A 458 -52.73 35.62 -52.20
C ILE A 458 -51.29 35.14 -52.21
N GLN A 459 -50.34 36.08 -52.15
CA GLN A 459 -48.92 35.75 -51.98
C GLN A 459 -48.63 35.52 -50.50
N PRO A 460 -47.90 34.46 -50.11
CA PRO A 460 -47.61 34.18 -48.71
C PRO A 460 -46.71 35.27 -48.12
N THR A 461 -46.99 35.67 -46.89
CA THR A 461 -46.06 36.46 -46.08
C THR A 461 -44.99 35.56 -45.48
N ALA A 462 -43.92 36.15 -44.92
CA ALA A 462 -42.94 35.38 -44.15
C ALA A 462 -43.57 34.66 -42.95
N GLN A 463 -44.61 35.25 -42.33
CA GLN A 463 -45.37 34.61 -41.25
C GLN A 463 -46.25 33.47 -41.76
N ASP A 464 -46.82 33.60 -42.96
CA ASP A 464 -47.57 32.49 -43.57
C ASP A 464 -46.61 31.30 -43.82
N LEU A 465 -45.44 31.56 -44.44
CA LEU A 465 -44.43 30.52 -44.70
C LEU A 465 -43.95 29.85 -43.41
N ALA A 466 -43.60 30.62 -42.37
CA ALA A 466 -43.11 30.08 -41.10
C ALA A 466 -44.13 29.24 -40.32
N ARG A 467 -45.40 29.23 -40.72
CA ARG A 467 -46.49 28.51 -40.04
C ARG A 467 -47.17 27.45 -40.89
N GLY A 468 -47.23 27.69 -42.19
CA GLY A 468 -47.98 26.89 -43.15
C GLY A 468 -47.13 26.01 -44.05
N ASP A 469 -45.80 26.15 -44.05
CA ASP A 469 -44.86 25.29 -44.77
C ASP A 469 -44.56 24.06 -43.88
N LEU A 470 -45.42 23.06 -43.99
CA LEU A 470 -45.47 21.88 -43.13
C LEU A 470 -44.74 20.67 -43.75
N TYR A 471 -44.34 20.77 -45.02
CA TYR A 471 -43.81 19.68 -45.83
C TYR A 471 -42.41 19.99 -46.38
N PRO A 472 -41.50 19.00 -46.41
CA PRO A 472 -41.56 17.75 -45.65
C PRO A 472 -41.68 17.97 -44.14
N PRO A 473 -42.36 17.08 -43.39
CA PRO A 473 -42.43 17.19 -41.94
C PRO A 473 -41.03 17.30 -41.32
N GLY A 474 -40.78 18.36 -40.55
CA GLY A 474 -39.50 18.63 -39.90
C GLY A 474 -38.42 19.25 -40.83
N ALA A 475 -38.72 19.49 -42.10
CA ALA A 475 -37.79 20.15 -43.03
C ALA A 475 -38.56 20.97 -44.10
N PRO A 476 -39.17 22.11 -43.73
CA PRO A 476 -39.95 22.96 -44.64
C PRO A 476 -39.18 23.33 -45.90
N ASP A 477 -39.80 23.23 -47.08
CA ASP A 477 -39.13 23.38 -48.38
C ASP A 477 -39.15 24.82 -48.94
N GLY A 478 -39.74 25.74 -48.19
CA GLY A 478 -39.83 27.16 -48.47
C GLY A 478 -41.10 27.58 -49.22
N VAL A 479 -42.04 26.67 -49.45
CA VAL A 479 -43.32 26.97 -50.12
C VAL A 479 -44.52 26.43 -49.34
N ILE A 480 -45.70 27.00 -49.60
CA ILE A 480 -46.97 26.42 -49.13
C ILE A 480 -47.67 25.89 -50.37
N ASP A 481 -47.73 24.57 -50.50
CA ASP A 481 -48.25 23.84 -51.64
C ASP A 481 -49.25 22.74 -51.21
N LEU A 482 -49.57 21.82 -52.13
CA LEU A 482 -50.62 20.84 -51.93
C LEU A 482 -50.29 19.81 -50.82
N PRO A 483 -49.06 19.27 -50.74
CA PRO A 483 -48.54 18.55 -49.57
C PRO A 483 -48.81 19.24 -48.23
N ASP A 484 -48.50 20.54 -48.10
CA ASP A 484 -48.73 21.28 -46.85
C ASP A 484 -50.18 21.33 -46.45
N MET A 485 -51.05 21.62 -47.43
CA MET A 485 -52.49 21.62 -47.22
C MET A 485 -53.01 20.27 -46.74
N LEU A 486 -52.43 19.16 -47.20
CA LEU A 486 -52.83 17.83 -46.78
C LEU A 486 -52.43 17.56 -45.32
N LEU A 487 -51.25 18.02 -44.92
CA LEU A 487 -50.79 17.96 -43.53
C LEU A 487 -51.64 18.86 -42.63
N LEU A 488 -51.95 20.08 -43.07
CA LEU A 488 -52.80 21.03 -42.37
C LEU A 488 -54.21 20.47 -42.16
N LEU A 489 -54.80 19.83 -43.18
CA LEU A 489 -56.12 19.21 -43.07
C LEU A 489 -56.19 18.15 -41.97
N ASN A 490 -55.10 17.42 -41.74
CA ASN A 490 -55.02 16.43 -40.66
C ASN A 490 -54.88 17.07 -39.27
N ARG A 491 -54.58 18.37 -39.20
CA ARG A 491 -54.38 19.14 -37.96
C ARG A 491 -55.60 19.98 -37.57
N VAL A 492 -56.49 20.29 -38.53
CA VAL A 492 -57.77 20.99 -38.26
C VAL A 492 -58.59 20.18 -37.26
N ARG A 493 -58.83 20.74 -36.07
CA ARG A 493 -59.62 20.09 -35.01
C ARG A 493 -61.09 20.51 -35.01
#